data_AF-B1C691-F1
#
_entry.id   AF-B1C691-F1
#
_cell.length_a   1.000
_cell.length_b   1.000
_cell.length_c   1.000
_cell.angle_alpha   90.00
_cell.angle_beta   90.00
_cell.angle_gamma   90.00
#
_symmetry.space_group_name_H-M   'P 1'
#
loop_
_entity.id
_entity.type
_entity.pdbx_description
1 polymer ?
#
loop_
_entity_poly.entity_id
_entity_poly.type
_entity_poly.pdbx_seq_one_letter_code
_entity_poly.pdbx_strand_id
1 'polypeptide(L)' 'MDNLDVTIKKVKIVLKVGDKISILDKLKIKCNEKVKYNIIDPKIISVDNNYIVTALKKGRTYIEMFFIE' A
#
# COMPACT_ATOMS: atom_id res chain seq x y z
N MET A 1 3.29 28.26 -11.93
CA MET A 1 4.13 27.23 -11.29
C MET A 1 3.18 26.42 -10.45
N ASP A 2 2.73 25.29 -10.96
CA ASP A 2 1.88 24.39 -10.19
C ASP A 2 2.75 23.77 -9.11
N ASN A 3 2.57 24.21 -7.87
CA ASN A 3 3.16 23.54 -6.72
C ASN A 3 2.40 22.22 -6.58
N LEU A 4 3.04 21.12 -6.99
CA LEU A 4 2.54 19.80 -6.65
C LEU A 4 2.87 19.55 -5.18
N ASP A 5 1.91 19.81 -4.29
CA ASP A 5 2.03 19.48 -2.87
C ASP A 5 1.98 17.96 -2.68
N VAL A 6 3.12 17.30 -2.88
CA VAL A 6 3.24 15.85 -2.66
C VAL A 6 3.43 15.57 -1.18
N THR A 7 2.36 15.10 -0.51
CA THR A 7 2.47 14.59 0.86
C THR A 7 2.89 13.12 0.85
N ILE A 8 4.12 12.83 1.26
CA ILE A 8 4.65 11.46 1.39
C ILE A 8 4.44 10.96 2.82
N LYS A 9 3.50 10.03 3.02
CA LYS A 9 3.37 9.27 4.28
C LYS A 9 4.11 7.94 4.19
N LYS A 10 5.15 7.74 5.00
CA LYS A 10 5.87 6.46 5.11
C LYS A 10 5.37 5.69 6.34
N VAL A 11 4.86 4.47 6.12
CA VAL A 11 4.46 3.57 7.21
C VAL A 11 5.24 2.27 7.10
N LYS A 12 5.88 1.88 8.20
CA LYS A 12 6.56 0.58 8.29
C LYS A 12 5.56 -0.48 8.76
N ILE A 13 5.47 -1.55 7.98
CA ILE A 13 4.65 -2.73 8.29
C ILE A 13 5.57 -3.94 8.32
N VAL A 14 5.43 -4.77 9.35
CA VAL A 14 6.19 -6.02 9.49
C VAL A 14 5.16 -7.15 9.55
N LEU A 15 5.29 -8.11 8.64
CA LEU A 15 4.38 -9.23 8.46
C LEU A 15 5.17 -10.54 8.44
N LYS A 16 4.57 -11.61 8.94
CA LYS A 16 5.03 -12.99 8.68
C LYS A 16 4.46 -13.45 7.34
N VAL A 17 5.13 -14.40 6.69
CA VAL A 17 4.63 -15.00 5.45
C VAL A 17 3.26 -15.65 5.72
N GLY A 18 2.28 -15.34 4.88
CA GLY A 18 0.88 -15.75 5.03
C GLY A 18 -0.01 -14.71 5.72
N ASP A 19 0.56 -13.72 6.42
CA ASP A 19 -0.24 -12.67 7.07
C ASP A 19 -0.95 -11.80 6.04
N LYS A 20 -2.12 -11.30 6.45
CA LYS A 20 -2.96 -10.39 5.66
C LYS A 20 -3.23 -9.10 6.43
N ILE A 21 -3.22 -7.96 5.75
CA ILE A 21 -3.53 -6.66 6.34
C ILE A 21 -4.22 -5.73 5.35
N SER A 22 -5.20 -4.96 5.83
CA SER A 22 -5.79 -3.84 5.09
C SER A 22 -4.87 -2.62 5.15
N ILE A 23 -4.36 -2.18 3.99
CA ILE A 23 -3.48 -0.99 3.93
C ILE A 23 -4.28 0.29 4.20
N LEU A 24 -5.55 0.33 3.80
CA LEU A 24 -6.42 1.50 4.02
C LEU A 24 -6.66 1.72 5.51
N ASP A 25 -6.97 0.66 6.27
CA ASP A 25 -7.16 0.75 7.72
C ASP A 25 -5.87 1.19 8.41
N LYS A 26 -4.72 0.64 7.97
CA LYS A 26 -3.42 0.98 8.55
C LYS A 26 -3.05 2.44 8.36
N LEU A 27 -3.49 3.04 7.25
CA LEU A 27 -3.26 4.45 6.90
C LEU A 27 -4.41 5.36 7.30
N LYS A 28 -5.49 4.81 7.87
CA LYS A 28 -6.74 5.51 8.20
C LYS A 28 -7.36 6.23 6.99
N ILE A 29 -7.25 5.62 5.81
CA ILE A 29 -7.85 6.09 4.57
C ILE A 29 -9.29 5.56 4.51
N LYS A 30 -10.24 6.41 4.13
CA LYS A 30 -11.63 5.98 3.96
C LYS A 30 -11.84 5.45 2.54
N CYS A 31 -12.63 4.38 2.40
CA CYS A 31 -12.85 3.60 1.16
C CYS A 31 -13.45 4.42 -0.01
N ASN A 32 -13.97 5.61 0.25
CA ASN A 32 -14.50 6.52 -0.76
C ASN A 32 -13.43 7.27 -1.58
N GLU A 33 -12.15 7.17 -1.21
CA GLU A 33 -11.04 7.71 -2.00
C GLU A 33 -10.62 6.70 -3.08
N LYS A 34 -10.54 7.13 -4.34
CA LYS A 34 -10.01 6.28 -5.42
C LYS A 34 -8.48 6.21 -5.29
N VAL A 35 -7.98 5.06 -4.87
CA VAL A 35 -6.54 4.82 -4.70
C VAL A 35 -6.01 3.97 -5.85
N LYS A 36 -5.01 4.48 -6.57
CA LYS A 36 -4.17 3.65 -7.45
C LYS A 36 -2.93 3.21 -6.69
N TYR A 37 -2.40 2.03 -6.96
CA TYR A 37 -1.17 1.56 -6.34
C TYR A 37 -0.27 0.82 -7.32
N ASN A 38 1.01 0.76 -6.98
CA ASN A 38 2.04 -0.01 -7.66
C ASN A 38 2.83 -0.83 -6.64
N ILE A 39 3.03 -2.11 -6.92
CA ILE A 39 3.81 -3.02 -6.08
C ILE A 39 5.20 -3.17 -6.71
N ILE A 40 6.24 -2.71 -6.00
CA ILE A 40 7.61 -2.72 -6.52
C ILE A 40 8.15 -4.15 -6.70
N ASP A 41 7.78 -5.07 -5.81
CA ASP A 41 8.12 -6.49 -5.95
C ASP A 41 6.92 -7.41 -5.64
N PRO A 42 6.16 -7.84 -6.66
CA PRO A 42 4.99 -8.71 -6.49
C PRO A 42 5.35 -10.15 -6.11
N LYS A 43 6.64 -10.53 -6.07
CA LYS A 43 7.05 -11.85 -5.55
C LYS A 43 7.08 -11.89 -4.02
N ILE A 44 7.16 -10.73 -3.37
CA ILE A 44 7.24 -10.60 -1.90
C ILE A 44 5.84 -10.40 -1.31
N ILE A 45 4.98 -9.63 -1.97
CA ILE A 45 3.59 -9.37 -1.53
C ILE A 45 2.62 -9.39 -2.73
N SER A 46 1.34 -9.60 -2.45
CA SER A 46 0.24 -9.28 -3.36
C SER A 46 -0.76 -8.34 -2.71
N VAL A 47 -1.55 -7.62 -3.52
CA VAL A 47 -2.67 -6.80 -3.08
C VAL A 47 -3.90 -7.23 -3.88
N ASP A 48 -5.03 -7.44 -3.21
CA ASP A 48 -6.30 -7.77 -3.86
C ASP A 48 -7.16 -6.52 -4.14
N ASN A 49 -8.35 -6.72 -4.71
CA ASN A 49 -9.28 -5.63 -5.06
C ASN A 49 -9.84 -4.88 -3.84
N ASN A 50 -9.70 -5.44 -2.63
CA ASN A 50 -10.11 -4.82 -1.38
C ASN A 50 -8.94 -4.14 -0.64
N TYR A 51 -7.81 -3.95 -1.33
CA TYR A 51 -6.59 -3.38 -0.77
C TYR A 51 -6.01 -4.19 0.40
N ILE A 52 -6.27 -5.50 0.41
CA ILE A 52 -5.66 -6.43 1.37
C ILE A 52 -4.31 -6.87 0.84
N VAL A 53 -3.26 -6.51 1.57
CA VAL A 53 -1.90 -6.97 1.34
C VAL A 53 -1.74 -8.36 1.93
N THR A 54 -1.22 -9.31 1.15
CA THR A 54 -0.79 -10.64 1.63
C THR A 54 0.72 -10.76 1.51
N ALA A 55 1.39 -11.18 2.59
CA ALA A 55 2.83 -11.45 2.57
C ALA A 55 3.12 -12.84 1.96
N LEU A 56 3.83 -12.89 0.83
CA LEU A 56 4.07 -14.12 0.07
C LEU A 56 5.43 -14.75 0.36
N LYS A 57 6.48 -13.93 0.52
CA LYS A 57 7.86 -14.38 0.72
C LYS A 57 8.61 -13.47 1.68
N LYS A 58 9.64 -14.02 2.32
CA LYS A 58 10.55 -13.23 3.16
C LYS A 58 11.29 -12.21 2.30
N GLY A 59 11.25 -10.94 2.70
CA GLY A 59 11.92 -9.86 1.99
C GLY A 59 11.48 -8.48 2.49
N ARG A 60 11.89 -7.44 1.78
CA ARG A 60 11.42 -6.07 1.96
C ARG A 60 11.04 -5.53 0.60
N THR A 61 9.91 -4.85 0.52
CA THR A 61 9.45 -4.18 -0.69
C THR A 61 8.65 -2.93 -0.30
N TYR A 62 8.27 -2.15 -1.30
CA TYR A 62 7.48 -0.94 -1.13
C TYR A 62 6.20 -1.04 -1.96
N ILE A 63 5.18 -0.33 -1.49
CA ILE A 63 3.96 -0.06 -2.25
C ILE A 63 3.93 1.46 -2.45
N GLU A 64 3.79 1.88 -3.70
CA GLU A 64 3.51 3.27 -4.04
C GLU A 64 2.00 3.42 -4.16
N MET A 65 1.43 4.42 -3.50
CA MET A 65 0.00 4.72 -3.58
C MET A 65 -0.19 6.15 -4.07
N PHE A 66 -1.13 6.29 -4.99
CA PHE A 66 -1.51 7.54 -5.63
C PHE A 66 -2.97 7.80 -5.29
N PHE A 67 -3.21 8.89 -4.56
CA PHE A 67 -4.53 9.37 -4.19
C PHE A 67 -4.99 10.29 -5.31
N ILE A 68 -6.14 9.97 -5.90
CA ILE A 68 -6.76 10.80 -6.93
C ILE A 68 -7.93 11.51 -6.26
N GLU A 69 -7.85 12.85 -6.22
CA GLU A 69 -8.96 13.73 -5.83
C GLU A 69 -10.08 13.74 -6.88
#